data_AF-A0A351EA76-F1
#
_entry.id   AF-A0A351EA76-F1
#
_cell.length_a   1.000
_cell.length_b   1.000
_cell.length_c   1.000
_cell.angle_alpha   90.00
_cell.angle_beta   90.00
_cell.angle_gamma   90.00
#
_symmetry.space_group_name_H-M   'P 1'
#
loop_
_entity.id
_entity.type
_entity.pdbx_description
1 polymer ?
#
loop_
_entity_poly.entity_id
_entity_poly.type
_entity_poly.pdbx_seq_one_letter_code
_entity_poly.pdbx_strand_id
1 'polypeptide(L)'
;QAHNEARAIATIVGNMPRGQIRFFSGADQMGLLLMTQAVNRLTYNYPFIYTHYAPGVGPDTVPAYEDDTARVSVREHVFSAGAFPTRHPAKADFLLAENTPYNGVTAEANWPANNGVIDKHKAGFLDYIEQNVQAGKRVIVADTAYGNGADKALVQGLFQRGLAYKVAAYDGWNTPGNSLGYALCQGILSPYMSPEAHKRMLETRYLDDWAYQAYARQDVAQSVIWPQGLPAQGLAGKELQMVEQAVAESIVKTAEPVMGDAVHDYSFVLPWQRLFEVEPVLKVK
;
A
#
# COMPACT_ATOMS: atom_id res chain seq x y z
N GLN A 1 1.32 6.61 -24.58
CA GLN A 1 0.21 6.40 -25.54
C GLN A 1 -1.12 6.34 -24.80
N ALA A 2 -1.27 5.49 -23.79
CA ALA A 2 -2.45 5.41 -22.91
C ALA A 2 -2.89 6.77 -22.28
N HIS A 3 -1.95 7.60 -21.83
CA HIS A 3 -2.25 8.91 -21.22
C HIS A 3 -2.95 9.91 -22.17
N ASN A 4 -2.60 9.89 -23.45
CA ASN A 4 -3.22 10.77 -24.45
C ASN A 4 -4.63 10.29 -24.80
N GLU A 5 -4.83 8.97 -24.84
CA GLU A 5 -6.14 8.34 -25.06
C GLU A 5 -7.07 8.59 -23.87
N ALA A 6 -6.59 8.50 -22.63
CA ALA A 6 -7.38 8.79 -21.43
C ALA A 6 -7.90 10.24 -21.41
N ARG A 7 -7.08 11.23 -21.76
CA ARG A 7 -7.53 12.64 -21.85
C ARG A 7 -8.54 12.88 -22.98
N ALA A 8 -8.35 12.22 -24.12
CA ALA A 8 -9.30 12.29 -25.23
C ALA A 8 -10.66 11.68 -24.85
N ILE A 9 -10.65 10.52 -24.16
CA ILE A 9 -11.86 9.86 -23.67
C ILE A 9 -12.50 10.67 -22.53
N ALA A 10 -11.72 11.25 -21.61
CA ALA A 10 -12.26 12.11 -20.55
C ALA A 10 -13.04 13.32 -21.10
N THR A 11 -12.61 13.86 -22.24
CA THR A 11 -13.32 14.94 -22.95
C THR A 11 -14.67 14.45 -23.51
N ILE A 12 -14.71 13.23 -24.04
CA ILE A 12 -15.94 12.59 -24.56
C ILE A 12 -16.90 12.22 -23.41
N VAL A 13 -16.35 11.74 -22.30
CA VAL A 13 -17.10 11.26 -21.13
C VAL A 13 -17.50 12.38 -20.17
N GLY A 14 -16.92 13.58 -20.30
CA GLY A 14 -17.33 14.76 -19.51
C GLY A 14 -18.83 15.09 -19.61
N ASN A 15 -19.49 14.61 -20.67
CA ASN A 15 -20.94 14.74 -20.90
C ASN A 15 -21.78 13.55 -20.37
N MET A 16 -21.15 12.49 -19.87
CA MET A 16 -21.82 11.33 -19.30
C MET A 16 -22.00 11.49 -17.78
N PRO A 17 -23.02 10.86 -17.17
CA PRO A 17 -23.18 10.88 -15.72
C PRO A 17 -21.93 10.30 -15.04
N ARG A 18 -21.30 11.06 -14.13
CA ARG A 18 -20.12 10.62 -13.34
C ARG A 18 -20.33 9.33 -12.52
N GLY A 19 -21.58 8.86 -12.41
CA GLY A 19 -21.92 7.58 -11.80
C GLY A 19 -21.72 6.37 -12.73
N GLN A 20 -21.46 6.58 -14.02
CA GLN A 20 -21.32 5.52 -15.03
C GLN A 20 -19.86 5.26 -15.43
N ILE A 21 -19.02 6.30 -15.52
CA ILE A 21 -17.61 6.18 -15.94
C ILE A 21 -16.73 7.11 -15.09
N ARG A 22 -15.56 6.62 -14.69
CA ARG A 22 -14.52 7.36 -13.93
C ARG A 22 -13.14 7.09 -14.51
N PHE A 23 -12.25 8.06 -14.37
CA PHE A 23 -10.84 7.97 -14.78
C PHE A 23 -9.96 8.28 -13.58
N PHE A 24 -8.99 7.42 -13.33
CA PHE A 24 -7.92 7.60 -12.36
C PHE A 24 -6.78 6.65 -12.72
N SER A 25 -5.59 6.95 -12.20
CA SER A 25 -4.38 6.14 -12.41
C SER A 25 -4.31 4.95 -11.43
N GLY A 26 -3.52 3.94 -11.80
CA GLY A 26 -3.50 2.60 -11.19
C GLY A 26 -4.31 1.59 -12.00
N ALA A 27 -3.95 0.31 -11.90
CA ALA A 27 -4.57 -0.75 -12.69
C ALA A 27 -4.92 -2.01 -11.89
N ASP A 28 -4.00 -2.48 -11.05
CA ASP A 28 -4.08 -3.79 -10.41
C ASP A 28 -5.16 -3.85 -9.32
N GLN A 29 -5.41 -2.71 -8.68
CA GLN A 29 -6.41 -2.51 -7.64
C GLN A 29 -7.85 -2.48 -8.16
N MET A 30 -8.06 -2.30 -9.48
CA MET A 30 -9.40 -2.13 -10.07
C MET A 30 -10.35 -3.31 -9.78
N GLY A 31 -9.84 -4.54 -9.82
CA GLY A 31 -10.65 -5.74 -9.54
C GLY A 31 -11.21 -5.73 -8.12
N LEU A 32 -10.37 -5.49 -7.12
CA LEU A 32 -10.79 -5.41 -5.72
C LEU A 32 -11.73 -4.23 -5.48
N LEU A 33 -11.49 -3.12 -6.18
CA LEU A 33 -12.31 -1.92 -6.07
C LEU A 33 -13.73 -2.12 -6.61
N LEU A 34 -13.89 -2.80 -7.75
CA LEU A 34 -15.22 -3.17 -8.26
C LEU A 34 -15.93 -4.20 -7.37
N MET A 35 -15.20 -5.16 -6.81
CA MET A 35 -15.76 -6.11 -5.84
C MET A 35 -16.22 -5.40 -4.56
N THR A 36 -15.44 -4.46 -4.04
CA THR A 36 -15.80 -3.64 -2.87
C THR A 36 -17.05 -2.81 -3.15
N GLN A 37 -17.15 -2.21 -4.34
CA GLN A 37 -18.36 -1.51 -4.76
C GLN A 37 -19.58 -2.44 -4.81
N ALA A 38 -19.43 -3.65 -5.36
CA ALA A 38 -20.49 -4.63 -5.42
C ALA A 38 -20.96 -5.04 -4.01
N VAL A 39 -20.03 -5.31 -3.09
CA VAL A 39 -20.34 -5.62 -1.68
C VAL A 39 -21.11 -4.47 -1.02
N ASN A 40 -20.63 -3.23 -1.16
CA ASN A 40 -21.29 -2.04 -0.61
C ASN A 40 -22.73 -1.90 -1.14
N ARG A 41 -22.94 -2.08 -2.44
CA ARG A 41 -24.28 -2.03 -3.05
C ARG A 41 -25.19 -3.15 -2.58
N LEU A 42 -24.71 -4.40 -2.57
CA LEU A 42 -25.50 -5.57 -2.16
C LEU A 42 -25.89 -5.53 -0.69
N THR A 43 -25.07 -4.91 0.14
CA THR A 43 -25.31 -4.75 1.59
C THR A 43 -25.97 -3.43 1.96
N TYR A 44 -26.28 -2.57 0.97
CA TYR A 44 -26.82 -1.23 1.17
C TYR A 44 -25.97 -0.34 2.10
N ASN A 45 -24.66 -0.57 2.12
CA ASN A 45 -23.69 0.20 2.89
C ASN A 45 -23.02 1.25 2.00
N TYR A 46 -22.95 2.49 2.49
CA TYR A 46 -22.37 3.62 1.76
C TYR A 46 -21.37 4.35 2.66
N PRO A 47 -20.15 3.81 2.85
CA PRO A 47 -19.21 4.32 3.83
C PRO A 47 -18.81 5.78 3.55
N PHE A 48 -18.73 6.60 4.59
CA PHE A 48 -18.13 7.92 4.53
C PHE A 48 -16.64 7.87 4.88
N ILE A 49 -15.81 8.40 3.97
CA ILE A 49 -14.35 8.43 4.10
C ILE A 49 -13.89 9.86 4.34
N TYR A 50 -13.19 10.10 5.45
CA TYR A 50 -12.47 11.36 5.67
C TYR A 50 -10.98 11.14 5.40
N THR A 51 -10.39 11.93 4.52
CA THR A 51 -8.96 11.83 4.19
C THR A 51 -8.14 12.85 4.97
N HIS A 52 -7.09 12.37 5.63
CA HIS A 52 -6.03 13.17 6.21
C HIS A 52 -4.72 12.87 5.48
N TYR A 53 -4.11 13.90 4.91
CA TYR A 53 -2.83 13.78 4.20
C TYR A 53 -1.68 14.02 5.16
N ALA A 54 -0.58 13.29 4.96
CA ALA A 54 0.67 13.56 5.66
C ALA A 54 1.15 15.02 5.43
N PRO A 55 1.91 15.60 6.38
CA PRO A 55 2.43 16.95 6.23
C PRO A 55 3.29 17.13 4.97
N GLY A 56 3.25 18.31 4.37
CA GLY A 56 4.02 18.66 3.17
C GLY A 56 3.12 19.15 2.03
N VAL A 57 3.51 18.86 0.79
CA VAL A 57 2.69 19.15 -0.40
C VAL A 57 1.34 18.42 -0.34
N GLY A 58 1.32 17.24 0.28
CA GLY A 58 0.08 16.59 0.70
C GLY A 58 -0.85 16.30 -0.49
N PRO A 59 -2.11 16.78 -0.46
CA PRO A 59 -3.11 16.51 -1.48
C PRO A 59 -2.74 17.03 -2.88
N ASP A 60 -1.83 18.01 -2.99
CA ASP A 60 -1.41 18.61 -4.25
C ASP A 60 -0.20 17.89 -4.88
N THR A 61 0.28 16.81 -4.25
CA THR A 61 1.32 15.94 -4.79
C THR A 61 0.81 15.27 -6.06
N VAL A 62 1.59 15.30 -7.15
CA VAL A 62 1.38 14.44 -8.32
C VAL A 62 2.34 13.27 -8.17
N PRO A 63 1.87 12.08 -7.74
CA PRO A 63 2.76 10.96 -7.47
C PRO A 63 3.43 10.43 -8.74
N ALA A 64 4.57 9.77 -8.58
CA ALA A 64 5.21 9.07 -9.71
C ALA A 64 4.23 8.05 -10.32
N TYR A 65 4.30 7.88 -11.65
CA TYR A 65 3.42 7.02 -12.46
C TYR A 65 1.96 7.46 -12.61
N GLU A 66 1.56 8.56 -11.96
CA GLU A 66 0.20 9.08 -11.97
C GLU A 66 0.11 10.38 -12.80
N ASP A 67 -1.07 10.67 -13.35
CA ASP A 67 -1.32 11.89 -14.14
C ASP A 67 -2.00 13.02 -13.34
N ASP A 68 -2.49 12.70 -12.14
CA ASP A 68 -3.36 13.54 -11.34
C ASP A 68 -2.82 13.71 -9.91
N THR A 69 -3.26 14.77 -9.24
CA THR A 69 -2.92 14.98 -7.83
C THR A 69 -3.50 13.89 -6.94
N ALA A 70 -2.84 13.60 -5.82
CA ALA A 70 -3.32 12.67 -4.80
C ALA A 70 -4.78 12.98 -4.39
N ARG A 71 -5.16 14.27 -4.31
CA ARG A 71 -6.55 14.69 -4.05
C ARG A 71 -7.56 14.13 -5.04
N VAL A 72 -7.23 14.17 -6.33
CA VAL A 72 -8.09 13.68 -7.40
C VAL A 72 -8.15 12.16 -7.33
N SER A 73 -7.01 11.48 -7.24
CA SER A 73 -6.94 10.01 -7.14
C SER A 73 -7.73 9.48 -5.93
N VAL A 74 -7.53 10.04 -4.74
CA VAL A 74 -8.29 9.68 -3.52
C VAL A 74 -9.79 9.83 -3.75
N ARG A 75 -10.23 10.98 -4.29
CA ARG A 75 -11.65 11.23 -4.52
C ARG A 75 -12.25 10.21 -5.47
N GLU A 76 -11.57 9.91 -6.58
CA GLU A 76 -12.08 8.97 -7.57
C GLU A 76 -12.07 7.52 -7.08
N HIS A 77 -11.04 7.09 -6.32
CA HIS A 77 -11.01 5.77 -5.70
C HIS A 77 -12.13 5.58 -4.67
N VAL A 78 -12.37 6.58 -3.79
CA VAL A 78 -13.46 6.55 -2.80
C VAL A 78 -14.80 6.32 -3.47
N PHE A 79 -15.13 7.11 -4.49
CA PHE A 79 -16.38 6.93 -5.21
C PHE A 79 -16.44 5.59 -5.96
N SER A 80 -15.33 5.17 -6.56
CA SER A 80 -15.29 3.95 -7.34
C SER A 80 -15.49 2.72 -6.45
N ALA A 81 -14.99 2.74 -5.21
CA ALA A 81 -15.26 1.70 -4.20
C ALA A 81 -16.72 1.70 -3.67
N GLY A 82 -17.59 2.59 -4.15
CA GLY A 82 -18.97 2.71 -3.67
C GLY A 82 -19.11 3.47 -2.35
N ALA A 83 -18.08 4.21 -1.95
CA ALA A 83 -18.05 5.06 -0.76
C ALA A 83 -18.17 6.54 -1.14
N PHE A 84 -18.27 7.42 -0.13
CA PHE A 84 -18.44 8.86 -0.31
C PHE A 84 -17.44 9.66 0.53
N PRO A 85 -16.78 10.68 -0.04
CA PRO A 85 -15.90 11.54 0.74
C PRO A 85 -16.70 12.43 1.69
N THR A 86 -16.21 12.63 2.91
CA THR A 86 -16.75 13.60 3.86
C THR A 86 -15.69 14.60 4.28
N ARG A 87 -16.11 15.83 4.59
CA ARG A 87 -15.26 16.89 5.18
C ARG A 87 -15.29 16.89 6.71
N HIS A 88 -16.09 16.00 7.32
CA HIS A 88 -16.31 15.97 8.76
C HIS A 88 -15.78 14.64 9.33
N PRO A 89 -14.62 14.63 10.00
CA PRO A 89 -14.02 13.40 10.52
C PRO A 89 -14.92 12.71 11.56
N ALA A 90 -15.70 13.48 12.33
CA ALA A 90 -16.67 12.95 13.28
C ALA A 90 -17.80 12.12 12.63
N LYS A 91 -18.12 12.38 11.35
CA LYS A 91 -19.16 11.66 10.58
C LYS A 91 -18.59 10.56 9.68
N ALA A 92 -17.28 10.35 9.71
CA ALA A 92 -16.64 9.36 8.86
C ALA A 92 -16.73 7.97 9.49
N ASP A 93 -17.04 6.98 8.65
CA ASP A 93 -16.97 5.56 9.01
C ASP A 93 -15.51 5.08 9.04
N PHE A 94 -14.69 5.64 8.15
CA PHE A 94 -13.26 5.39 8.06
C PHE A 94 -12.48 6.69 7.89
N LEU A 95 -11.29 6.72 8.50
CA LEU A 95 -10.30 7.78 8.30
C LEU A 95 -9.20 7.24 7.39
N LEU A 96 -9.05 7.80 6.21
CA LEU A 96 -7.93 7.50 5.32
C LEU A 96 -6.75 8.40 5.68
N ALA A 97 -5.71 7.82 6.26
CA ALA A 97 -4.41 8.44 6.47
C ALA A 97 -3.56 8.20 5.21
N GLU A 98 -3.47 9.22 4.36
CA GLU A 98 -2.74 9.20 3.08
C GLU A 98 -1.30 9.70 3.29
N ASN A 99 -0.33 8.79 3.28
CA ASN A 99 1.07 9.12 3.46
C ASN A 99 1.72 9.57 2.15
N THR A 100 1.62 10.86 1.84
CA THR A 100 2.30 11.47 0.68
C THR A 100 3.73 11.92 1.02
N PRO A 101 4.65 12.03 0.04
CA PRO A 101 6.00 12.55 0.29
C PRO A 101 5.98 14.03 0.65
N TYR A 102 6.82 14.44 1.62
CA TYR A 102 6.80 15.82 2.14
C TYR A 102 7.03 16.90 1.07
N ASN A 103 7.97 16.64 0.16
CA ASN A 103 8.35 17.54 -0.93
C ASN A 103 7.50 17.35 -2.21
N GLY A 104 6.53 16.44 -2.20
CA GLY A 104 5.72 16.11 -3.38
C GLY A 104 6.44 15.30 -4.45
N VAL A 105 7.63 14.75 -4.17
CA VAL A 105 8.38 13.90 -5.12
C VAL A 105 8.38 12.46 -4.61
N THR A 106 7.73 11.58 -5.37
CA THR A 106 7.71 10.13 -5.08
C THR A 106 8.98 9.47 -5.63
N ALA A 107 9.86 9.03 -4.73
CA ALA A 107 11.03 8.22 -5.08
C ALA A 107 10.73 6.72 -4.97
N GLU A 108 11.64 5.85 -5.40
CA GLU A 108 11.50 4.40 -5.18
C GLU A 108 11.79 4.03 -3.72
N ALA A 109 11.06 3.04 -3.20
CA ALA A 109 11.17 2.61 -1.80
C ALA A 109 12.53 2.00 -1.46
N ASN A 110 13.24 1.46 -2.46
CA ASN A 110 14.57 0.89 -2.29
C ASN A 110 15.71 1.91 -2.38
N TRP A 111 15.42 3.20 -2.63
CA TRP A 111 16.45 4.23 -2.71
C TRP A 111 17.00 4.60 -1.34
N PRO A 112 18.28 5.06 -1.25
CA PRO A 112 18.91 5.46 0.02
C PRO A 112 18.18 6.58 0.77
N ALA A 113 17.38 7.41 0.07
CA ALA A 113 16.58 8.46 0.69
C ALA A 113 15.50 7.89 1.65
N ASN A 114 14.98 6.69 1.36
CA ASN A 114 14.13 5.94 2.26
C ASN A 114 15.02 5.24 3.31
N ASN A 115 15.40 5.98 4.35
CA ASN A 115 16.38 5.55 5.35
C ASN A 115 15.76 5.07 6.67
N GLY A 116 14.43 5.08 6.80
CA GLY A 116 13.71 4.67 8.01
C GLY A 116 13.75 5.68 9.17
N VAL A 117 14.39 6.84 9.02
CA VAL A 117 14.45 7.84 10.09
C VAL A 117 13.09 8.50 10.26
N ILE A 118 12.50 8.37 11.45
CA ILE A 118 11.26 9.05 11.82
C ILE A 118 11.58 10.50 12.17
N ASP A 119 11.38 11.40 11.20
CA ASP A 119 11.47 12.84 11.43
C ASP A 119 10.23 13.41 12.14
N LYS A 120 10.24 14.72 12.42
CA LYS A 120 9.12 15.40 13.09
C LYS A 120 7.80 15.36 12.29
N HIS A 121 7.87 15.30 10.96
CA HIS A 121 6.69 15.28 10.10
C HIS A 121 6.06 13.88 10.10
N LYS A 122 6.90 12.85 10.01
CA LYS A 122 6.48 11.46 10.14
C LYS A 122 5.93 11.17 11.54
N ALA A 123 6.59 11.67 12.58
CA ALA A 123 6.11 11.55 13.95
C ALA A 123 4.71 12.16 14.13
N GLY A 124 4.47 13.37 13.61
CA GLY A 124 3.16 14.01 13.68
C GLY A 124 2.07 13.25 12.90
N PHE A 125 2.42 12.64 11.77
CA PHE A 125 1.48 11.79 11.03
C PHE A 125 1.15 10.49 11.77
N LEU A 126 2.15 9.86 12.41
CA LEU A 126 1.94 8.72 13.29
C LEU A 126 1.10 9.09 14.53
N ASP A 127 1.29 10.28 15.10
CA ASP A 127 0.48 10.79 16.22
C ASP A 127 -0.99 10.89 15.81
N TYR A 128 -1.28 11.37 14.60
CA TYR A 128 -2.64 11.40 14.06
C TYR A 128 -3.25 10.00 13.96
N ILE A 129 -2.51 9.02 13.43
CA ILE A 129 -2.97 7.63 13.33
C ILE A 129 -3.24 7.06 14.72
N GLU A 130 -2.29 7.22 15.64
CA GLU A 130 -2.37 6.73 17.01
C GLU A 130 -3.58 7.27 17.76
N GLN A 131 -3.77 8.59 17.76
CA GLN A 131 -4.88 9.25 18.43
C GLN A 131 -6.24 8.74 17.94
N ASN A 132 -6.37 8.56 16.63
CA ASN A 132 -7.63 8.10 16.04
C ASN A 132 -7.89 6.61 16.27
N VAL A 133 -6.87 5.76 16.19
CA VAL A 133 -6.97 4.34 16.55
C VAL A 133 -7.35 4.20 18.02
N GLN A 134 -6.72 4.96 18.93
CA GLN A 134 -7.06 4.96 20.36
C GLN A 134 -8.48 5.47 20.64
N ALA A 135 -8.97 6.42 19.82
CA ALA A 135 -10.36 6.88 19.86
C ALA A 135 -11.38 5.90 19.25
N GLY A 136 -10.94 4.70 18.85
CA GLY A 136 -11.81 3.66 18.27
C GLY A 136 -12.22 3.92 16.83
N LYS A 137 -11.55 4.86 16.13
CA LYS A 137 -11.78 5.10 14.71
C LYS A 137 -11.09 4.03 13.87
N ARG A 138 -11.73 3.65 12.77
CA ARG A 138 -11.13 2.75 11.77
C ARG A 138 -10.22 3.57 10.86
N VAL A 139 -8.91 3.46 11.07
CA VAL A 139 -7.91 4.18 10.28
C VAL A 139 -7.38 3.28 9.17
N ILE A 140 -7.54 3.70 7.92
CA ILE A 140 -6.95 3.09 6.73
C ILE A 140 -5.66 3.85 6.45
N VAL A 141 -4.54 3.15 6.23
CA VAL A 141 -3.26 3.77 5.90
C VAL A 141 -2.91 3.45 4.45
N ALA A 142 -2.92 4.45 3.59
CA ALA A 142 -2.41 4.34 2.23
C ALA A 142 -1.00 4.93 2.19
N ASP A 143 -0.01 4.11 1.88
CA ASP A 143 1.39 4.50 1.85
C ASP A 143 1.84 4.83 0.43
N THR A 144 1.80 6.12 0.08
CA THR A 144 2.06 6.62 -1.28
C THR A 144 3.29 7.52 -1.36
N ALA A 145 4.10 7.54 -0.30
CA ALA A 145 5.30 8.38 -0.20
C ALA A 145 6.41 7.89 -1.13
N TYR A 146 6.44 6.59 -1.38
CA TYR A 146 7.37 5.93 -2.28
C TYR A 146 6.64 5.06 -3.29
N GLY A 147 7.23 4.90 -4.47
CA GLY A 147 6.86 3.88 -5.44
C GLY A 147 7.56 2.57 -5.13
N ASN A 148 6.95 1.47 -5.58
CA ASN A 148 7.46 0.11 -5.46
C ASN A 148 7.89 -0.25 -4.03
N GLY A 149 7.05 0.07 -3.03
CA GLY A 149 7.25 -0.35 -1.64
C GLY A 149 6.95 0.74 -0.61
N ALA A 150 7.05 0.33 0.65
CA ALA A 150 6.71 1.11 1.81
C ALA A 150 7.70 2.24 2.15
N ASP A 151 7.17 3.28 2.78
CA ASP A 151 7.95 4.19 3.61
C ASP A 151 8.44 3.46 4.87
N LYS A 152 9.76 3.29 4.98
CA LYS A 152 10.36 2.54 6.09
C LYS A 152 10.07 3.17 7.43
N ALA A 153 10.07 4.50 7.51
CA ALA A 153 9.86 5.24 8.74
C ALA A 153 8.40 5.12 9.21
N LEU A 154 7.45 5.11 8.26
CA LEU A 154 6.04 4.88 8.58
C LEU A 154 5.82 3.51 9.21
N VAL A 155 6.27 2.44 8.54
CA VAL A 155 6.02 1.06 9.03
C VAL A 155 6.75 0.80 10.34
N GLN A 156 8.00 1.24 10.47
CA GLN A 156 8.72 1.16 11.74
C GLN A 156 7.99 1.90 12.87
N GLY A 157 7.47 3.10 12.59
CA GLY A 157 6.69 3.86 13.55
C GLY A 157 5.37 3.18 13.94
N LEU A 158 4.67 2.55 12.99
CA LEU A 158 3.45 1.78 13.26
C LEU A 158 3.74 0.60 14.20
N PHE A 159 4.84 -0.14 13.99
CA PHE A 159 5.23 -1.23 14.88
C PHE A 159 5.68 -0.73 16.25
N GLN A 160 6.54 0.29 16.31
CA GLN A 160 7.04 0.86 17.58
C GLN A 160 5.92 1.39 18.48
N ARG A 161 4.83 1.88 17.89
CA ARG A 161 3.65 2.38 18.61
C ARG A 161 2.57 1.32 18.83
N GLY A 162 2.80 0.07 18.41
CA GLY A 162 1.82 -1.02 18.53
C GLY A 162 0.51 -0.76 17.75
N LEU A 163 0.63 -0.09 16.60
CA LEU A 163 -0.47 0.27 15.70
C LEU A 163 -0.58 -0.65 14.49
N ALA A 164 0.52 -1.32 14.11
CA ALA A 164 0.61 -2.09 12.87
C ALA A 164 -0.55 -3.10 12.68
N TYR A 165 -1.02 -3.75 13.75
CA TYR A 165 -2.15 -4.68 13.70
C TYR A 165 -3.50 -4.10 14.13
N LYS A 166 -3.57 -2.78 14.38
CA LYS A 166 -4.79 -2.08 14.84
C LYS A 166 -5.43 -1.18 13.78
N VAL A 167 -4.69 -0.86 12.72
CA VAL A 167 -5.24 -0.14 11.56
C VAL A 167 -6.21 -1.03 10.79
N ALA A 168 -7.21 -0.43 10.15
CA ALA A 168 -8.18 -1.14 9.33
C ALA A 168 -7.53 -1.78 8.09
N ALA A 169 -6.55 -1.11 7.49
CA ALA A 169 -5.69 -1.63 6.44
C ALA A 169 -4.41 -0.80 6.32
N TYR A 170 -3.40 -1.39 5.70
CA TYR A 170 -2.15 -0.75 5.28
C TYR A 170 -1.78 -1.30 3.91
N ASP A 171 -1.38 -0.45 2.95
CA ASP A 171 -0.81 -0.91 1.68
C ASP A 171 0.16 0.14 1.11
N GLY A 172 1.29 -0.31 0.58
CA GLY A 172 2.35 0.48 -0.05
C GLY A 172 2.89 -0.18 -1.32
N TRP A 173 2.07 -1.00 -2.00
CA TRP A 173 2.50 -1.88 -3.07
C TRP A 173 2.53 -1.20 -4.45
N ASN A 174 3.63 -1.41 -5.20
CA ASN A 174 3.82 -1.06 -6.63
C ASN A 174 3.71 0.44 -6.97
N THR A 175 2.51 1.00 -7.18
CA THR A 175 2.33 2.42 -7.53
C THR A 175 1.42 3.11 -6.52
N PRO A 176 1.53 4.44 -6.36
CA PRO A 176 0.63 5.20 -5.48
C PRO A 176 -0.86 4.93 -5.69
N GLY A 177 -1.32 4.85 -6.95
CA GLY A 177 -2.72 4.50 -7.26
C GLY A 177 -3.10 3.09 -6.82
N ASN A 178 -2.20 2.11 -6.98
CA ASN A 178 -2.40 0.75 -6.50
C ASN A 178 -2.50 0.72 -4.96
N SER A 179 -1.53 1.34 -4.27
CA SER A 179 -1.47 1.36 -2.80
C SER A 179 -2.72 1.99 -2.20
N LEU A 180 -3.14 3.15 -2.73
CA LEU A 180 -4.37 3.82 -2.34
C LEU A 180 -5.59 2.90 -2.50
N GLY A 181 -5.77 2.28 -3.67
CA GLY A 181 -6.97 1.48 -3.92
C GLY A 181 -7.01 0.19 -3.11
N TYR A 182 -5.87 -0.51 -2.95
CA TYR A 182 -5.82 -1.69 -2.09
C TYR A 182 -6.09 -1.34 -0.63
N ALA A 183 -5.39 -0.35 -0.06
CA ALA A 183 -5.60 0.09 1.32
C ALA A 183 -7.06 0.49 1.55
N LEU A 184 -7.62 1.31 0.66
CA LEU A 184 -9.01 1.76 0.76
C LEU A 184 -9.99 0.58 0.76
N CYS A 185 -9.86 -0.33 -0.19
CA CYS A 185 -10.79 -1.44 -0.35
C CYS A 185 -10.67 -2.46 0.77
N GLN A 186 -9.45 -2.85 1.13
CA GLN A 186 -9.18 -3.73 2.27
C GLN A 186 -9.71 -3.11 3.57
N GLY A 187 -9.52 -1.81 3.75
CA GLY A 187 -10.03 -1.06 4.89
C GLY A 187 -11.55 -1.06 4.96
N ILE A 188 -12.24 -0.73 3.87
CA ILE A 188 -13.70 -0.80 3.78
C ILE A 188 -14.22 -2.21 4.09
N LEU A 189 -13.52 -3.25 3.61
CA LEU A 189 -13.92 -4.65 3.79
C LEU A 189 -13.51 -5.24 5.14
N SER A 190 -12.59 -4.60 5.88
CA SER A 190 -12.07 -5.08 7.16
C SER A 190 -13.15 -5.46 8.19
N PRO A 191 -14.33 -4.78 8.30
CA PRO A 191 -15.37 -5.19 9.25
C PRO A 191 -16.01 -6.54 8.93
N TYR A 192 -15.85 -7.05 7.71
CA TYR A 192 -16.36 -8.35 7.26
C TYR A 192 -15.32 -9.46 7.36
N MET A 193 -14.09 -9.13 7.77
CA MET A 193 -13.01 -10.11 7.96
C MET A 193 -13.06 -10.71 9.36
N SER A 194 -12.67 -11.98 9.48
CA SER A 194 -12.31 -12.50 10.81
C SER A 194 -11.04 -11.81 11.30
N PRO A 195 -10.78 -11.77 12.63
CA PRO A 195 -9.54 -11.21 13.17
C PRO A 195 -8.29 -11.81 12.54
N GLU A 196 -8.30 -13.12 12.26
CA GLU A 196 -7.19 -13.84 11.65
C GLU A 196 -7.00 -13.46 10.18
N ALA A 197 -8.09 -13.28 9.43
CA ALA A 197 -8.02 -12.85 8.03
C ALA A 197 -7.53 -11.40 7.91
N HIS A 198 -7.98 -10.52 8.81
CA HIS A 198 -7.52 -9.13 8.88
C HIS A 198 -6.04 -9.05 9.25
N LYS A 199 -5.61 -9.80 10.28
CA LYS A 199 -4.21 -9.93 10.65
C LYS A 199 -3.36 -10.42 9.48
N ARG A 200 -3.78 -11.50 8.81
CA ARG A 200 -3.05 -12.04 7.64
C ARG A 200 -2.93 -11.03 6.50
N MET A 201 -4.00 -10.28 6.22
CA MET A 201 -3.94 -9.23 5.20
C MET A 201 -2.86 -8.20 5.53
N LEU A 202 -2.79 -7.72 6.78
CA LEU A 202 -1.76 -6.79 7.21
C LEU A 202 -0.35 -7.40 7.17
N GLU A 203 -0.19 -8.64 7.62
CA GLU A 203 1.09 -9.36 7.58
C GLU A 203 1.62 -9.50 6.15
N THR A 204 0.76 -9.86 5.19
CA THR A 204 1.16 -9.94 3.78
C THR A 204 1.69 -8.60 3.26
N ARG A 205 1.07 -7.48 3.63
CA ARG A 205 1.50 -6.13 3.23
C ARG A 205 2.80 -5.72 3.90
N TYR A 206 2.98 -5.99 5.20
CA TYR A 206 4.24 -5.70 5.87
C TYR A 206 5.40 -6.57 5.35
N LEU A 207 5.14 -7.80 4.96
CA LEU A 207 6.17 -8.70 4.44
C LEU A 207 6.56 -8.37 2.99
N ASP A 208 5.59 -8.11 2.11
CA ASP A 208 5.86 -7.75 0.71
C ASP A 208 6.26 -6.27 0.59
N ASP A 209 5.37 -5.34 0.90
CA ASP A 209 5.55 -3.92 0.63
C ASP A 209 6.70 -3.31 1.45
N TRP A 210 6.91 -3.78 2.69
CA TRP A 210 7.93 -3.22 3.57
C TRP A 210 9.20 -4.09 3.65
N ALA A 211 9.11 -5.29 4.21
CA ALA A 211 10.30 -6.10 4.45
C ALA A 211 10.98 -6.53 3.14
N TYR A 212 10.20 -6.82 2.10
CA TYR A 212 10.74 -7.19 0.80
C TYR A 212 11.05 -5.98 -0.10
N GLN A 213 10.05 -5.21 -0.51
CA GLN A 213 10.23 -4.17 -1.53
C GLN A 213 11.18 -3.05 -1.08
N ALA A 214 11.04 -2.58 0.17
CA ALA A 214 11.85 -1.48 0.68
C ALA A 214 13.26 -1.93 1.13
N TYR A 215 13.45 -3.20 1.49
CA TYR A 215 14.73 -3.74 1.98
C TYR A 215 15.25 -4.91 1.13
N ALA A 216 14.67 -6.10 1.28
CA ALA A 216 15.28 -7.34 0.82
C ALA A 216 15.54 -7.36 -0.70
N ARG A 217 14.65 -6.77 -1.50
CA ARG A 217 14.79 -6.71 -2.96
C ARG A 217 16.14 -6.11 -3.39
N GLN A 218 16.54 -5.00 -2.78
CA GLN A 218 17.79 -4.32 -3.10
C GLN A 218 19.01 -4.99 -2.48
N ASP A 219 18.86 -5.50 -1.26
CA ASP A 219 19.89 -6.27 -0.56
C ASP A 219 20.27 -7.53 -1.37
N VAL A 220 19.29 -8.31 -1.82
CA VAL A 220 19.49 -9.52 -2.64
C VAL A 220 20.00 -9.17 -4.05
N ALA A 221 19.54 -8.08 -4.65
CA ALA A 221 20.10 -7.61 -5.92
C ALA A 221 21.62 -7.34 -5.79
N GLN A 222 22.04 -6.67 -4.71
CA GLN A 222 23.43 -6.30 -4.45
C GLN A 222 24.32 -7.46 -4.01
N SER A 223 23.80 -8.34 -3.17
CA SER A 223 24.58 -9.41 -2.53
C SER A 223 24.58 -10.72 -3.32
N VAL A 224 23.54 -10.99 -4.11
CA VAL A 224 23.36 -12.26 -4.82
C VAL A 224 23.35 -12.06 -6.33
N ILE A 225 22.46 -11.22 -6.86
CA ILE A 225 22.25 -11.13 -8.31
C ILE A 225 23.46 -10.51 -9.03
N TRP A 226 23.86 -9.29 -8.66
CA TRP A 226 24.90 -8.56 -9.39
C TRP A 226 26.29 -9.23 -9.29
N PRO A 227 26.74 -9.73 -8.12
CA PRO A 227 28.04 -10.37 -8.00
C PRO A 227 28.13 -11.68 -8.81
N GLN A 228 27.02 -12.38 -8.99
CA GLN A 228 26.96 -13.66 -9.70
C GLN A 228 26.53 -13.51 -11.17
N GLY A 229 26.19 -12.28 -11.61
CA GLY A 229 25.73 -12.02 -12.98
C GLY A 229 24.41 -12.72 -13.32
N LEU A 230 23.56 -12.97 -12.33
CA LEU A 230 22.28 -13.64 -12.53
C LEU A 230 21.29 -12.75 -13.28
N PRO A 231 20.34 -13.34 -14.05
CA PRO A 231 19.36 -12.56 -14.77
C PRO A 231 18.34 -11.93 -13.81
N ALA A 232 17.85 -10.75 -14.16
CA ALA A 232 16.80 -10.06 -13.39
C ALA A 232 15.41 -10.73 -13.51
N GLN A 233 15.22 -11.59 -14.51
CA GLN A 233 13.98 -12.33 -14.79
C GLN A 233 14.33 -13.72 -15.37
N GLY A 234 13.44 -14.69 -15.17
CA GLY A 234 13.63 -16.06 -15.66
C GLY A 234 14.59 -16.88 -14.80
N LEU A 235 14.69 -16.56 -13.50
CA LEU A 235 15.42 -17.38 -12.54
C LEU A 235 14.81 -18.78 -12.48
N ALA A 236 15.65 -19.82 -12.52
CA ALA A 236 15.15 -21.20 -12.55
C ALA A 236 16.03 -22.16 -11.75
N GLY A 237 15.47 -23.32 -11.41
CA GLY A 237 16.19 -24.41 -10.77
C GLY A 237 16.91 -23.98 -9.49
N LYS A 238 18.20 -24.29 -9.40
CA LYS A 238 19.02 -24.00 -8.21
C LYS A 238 19.23 -22.50 -7.98
N GLU A 239 19.26 -21.70 -9.05
CA GLU A 239 19.43 -20.25 -8.94
C GLU A 239 18.21 -19.61 -8.28
N LEU A 240 17.01 -20.01 -8.72
CA LEU A 240 15.76 -19.55 -8.11
C LEU A 240 15.70 -19.90 -6.62
N GLN A 241 15.99 -21.17 -6.27
CA GLN A 241 15.98 -21.62 -4.87
C GLN A 241 16.97 -20.84 -4.00
N MET A 242 18.18 -20.58 -4.52
CA MET A 242 19.18 -19.79 -3.82
C MET A 242 18.73 -18.34 -3.63
N VAL A 243 18.14 -17.73 -4.65
CA VAL A 243 17.63 -16.34 -4.57
C VAL A 243 16.45 -16.26 -3.59
N GLU A 244 15.50 -17.19 -3.65
CA GLU A 244 14.38 -17.27 -2.71
C GLU A 244 14.85 -17.46 -1.26
N GLN A 245 15.89 -18.27 -1.04
CA GLN A 245 16.50 -18.41 0.26
C GLN A 245 17.11 -17.09 0.76
N ALA A 246 17.87 -16.38 -0.08
CA ALA A 246 18.44 -15.09 0.28
C ALA A 246 17.37 -14.02 0.55
N VAL A 247 16.27 -14.04 -0.22
CA VAL A 247 15.09 -13.21 0.02
C VAL A 247 14.49 -13.51 1.39
N ALA A 248 14.28 -14.78 1.73
CA ALA A 248 13.75 -15.19 3.01
C ALA A 248 14.64 -14.73 4.18
N GLU A 249 15.95 -14.93 4.08
CA GLU A 249 16.92 -14.49 5.10
C GLU A 249 16.89 -12.97 5.31
N SER A 250 16.84 -12.20 4.23
CA SER A 250 16.81 -10.72 4.29
C SER A 250 15.48 -10.18 4.83
N ILE A 251 14.35 -10.81 4.46
CA ILE A 251 13.03 -10.49 5.04
C ILE A 251 13.02 -10.79 6.54
N VAL A 252 13.46 -11.98 6.97
CA VAL A 252 13.50 -12.38 8.39
C VAL A 252 14.33 -11.39 9.20
N LYS A 253 15.54 -11.05 8.72
CA LYS A 253 16.41 -10.04 9.36
C LYS A 253 15.70 -8.70 9.59
N THR A 254 14.82 -8.31 8.69
CA THR A 254 14.11 -7.03 8.74
C THR A 254 12.84 -7.09 9.60
N ALA A 255 12.05 -8.16 9.45
CA ALA A 255 10.72 -8.27 10.02
C ALA A 255 10.70 -8.89 11.42
N GLU A 256 11.57 -9.87 11.72
CA GLU A 256 11.61 -10.55 13.03
C GLU A 256 11.72 -9.59 14.22
N PRO A 257 12.52 -8.49 14.19
CA PRO A 257 12.64 -7.58 15.32
C PRO A 257 11.33 -6.89 15.73
N VAL A 258 10.34 -6.79 14.82
CA VAL A 258 9.07 -6.07 15.07
C VAL A 258 7.84 -6.96 14.95
N MET A 259 7.91 -8.04 14.18
CA MET A 259 6.83 -9.02 14.01
C MET A 259 7.01 -10.25 14.91
N GLY A 260 8.21 -10.47 15.47
CA GLY A 260 8.54 -11.67 16.24
C GLY A 260 8.41 -12.93 15.40
N ASP A 261 7.94 -14.02 16.02
CA ASP A 261 7.81 -15.34 15.40
C ASP A 261 6.86 -15.37 14.19
N ALA A 262 5.99 -14.37 14.04
CA ALA A 262 5.01 -14.32 12.95
C ALA A 262 5.65 -14.36 11.56
N VAL A 263 6.87 -13.81 11.38
CA VAL A 263 7.58 -13.91 10.09
C VAL A 263 7.88 -15.35 9.70
N HIS A 264 8.11 -16.23 10.69
CA HIS A 264 8.47 -17.63 10.47
C HIS A 264 7.28 -18.51 10.11
N ASP A 265 6.05 -18.03 10.30
CA ASP A 265 4.84 -18.69 9.80
C ASP A 265 4.75 -18.64 8.26
N TYR A 266 5.62 -17.89 7.58
CA TYR A 266 5.62 -17.70 6.13
C TYR A 266 6.84 -18.32 5.44
N SER A 267 6.62 -18.75 4.20
CA SER A 267 7.64 -18.96 3.18
C SER A 267 7.56 -17.83 2.16
N PHE A 268 8.67 -17.53 1.48
CA PHE A 268 8.75 -16.42 0.53
C PHE A 268 9.16 -16.97 -0.83
N VAL A 269 8.28 -16.83 -1.82
CA VAL A 269 8.53 -17.31 -3.18
C VAL A 269 8.50 -16.15 -4.17
N LEU A 270 9.22 -16.29 -5.28
CA LEU A 270 9.20 -15.33 -6.39
C LEU A 270 8.22 -15.84 -7.46
N PRO A 271 6.93 -15.47 -7.40
CA PRO A 271 5.87 -16.12 -8.19
C PRO A 271 6.10 -16.01 -9.71
N TRP A 272 6.82 -14.98 -10.15
CA TRP A 272 7.13 -14.72 -11.55
C TRP A 272 8.61 -14.93 -11.89
N GLN A 273 9.35 -15.67 -11.06
CA GLN A 273 10.76 -16.00 -11.31
C GLN A 273 11.63 -14.75 -11.54
N ARG A 274 11.32 -13.67 -10.82
CA ARG A 274 11.98 -12.35 -10.91
C ARG A 274 11.95 -11.65 -9.56
N LEU A 275 12.88 -10.72 -9.33
CA LEU A 275 12.98 -9.93 -8.10
C LEU A 275 11.97 -8.77 -8.00
N PHE A 276 10.88 -8.77 -8.76
CA PHE A 276 9.97 -7.62 -8.70
C PHE A 276 9.03 -7.69 -7.50
N GLU A 277 8.35 -8.82 -7.29
CA GLU A 277 7.45 -9.04 -6.16
C GLU A 277 7.78 -10.36 -5.45
N VAL A 278 7.39 -10.46 -4.18
CA VAL A 278 7.45 -11.69 -3.40
C VAL A 278 6.04 -12.10 -3.01
N GLU A 279 5.78 -13.40 -2.94
CA GLU A 279 4.55 -13.91 -2.34
C GLU A 279 4.88 -14.50 -0.95
N PRO A 280 4.38 -13.88 0.14
CA PRO A 280 4.36 -14.51 1.46
C PRO A 280 3.32 -15.63 1.49
N VAL A 281 3.77 -16.88 1.49
CA VAL A 281 2.92 -18.08 1.56
C VAL A 281 2.88 -18.60 2.98
N LEU A 282 1.68 -18.61 3.59
CA LEU A 282 1.51 -19.17 4.93
C LEU A 282 1.84 -20.67 4.92
N LYS A 283 2.71 -21.11 5.84
CA LYS A 283 3.02 -22.52 6.03
C LYS A 283 1.79 -23.21 6.61
N VAL A 284 1.34 -24.27 5.94
CA VAL A 284 0.29 -25.14 6.49
C VAL A 284 0.89 -25.86 7.69
N LYS A 285 0.30 -25.67 8.87
CA LYS A 285 0.64 -26.41 10.10
C LYS A 285 0.07 -27.82 10.05
#